data_AF-A0A940KPA0-F1
#
_entry.id   AF-A0A940KPA0-F1
#
_cell.length_a   1.000
_cell.length_b   1.000
_cell.length_c   1.000
_cell.angle_alpha   90.00
_cell.angle_beta   90.00
_cell.angle_gamma   90.00
#
_symmetry.space_group_name_H-M   'P 1'
#
loop_
_entity.id
_entity.type
_entity.pdbx_description
1 polymer ?
#
loop_
_entity_poly.entity_id
_entity_poly.type
_entity_poly.pdbx_seq_one_letter_code
_entity_poly.pdbx_strand_id
1 'polypeptide(L)'
;MANSLKIIEEIRGLRDNWDGDSALAPYPGVIEAAKEMINFTTDAGHEASNIAPGPAGEIMLDFRCREKMLEIIIYPDKIKFVQFSSSEQPVQGLVSPDLSIEKLLGWLGE
;
A
#
# COMPACT_ATOMS: atom_id res chain seq x y z
N MET A 1 4.70 6.77 -13.14
CA MET A 1 3.88 7.86 -12.54
C MET A 1 2.38 7.87 -12.94
N ALA A 2 1.97 8.02 -14.21
CA ALA A 2 0.54 8.19 -14.57
C ALA A 2 -0.37 6.96 -14.30
N ASN A 3 0.21 5.76 -14.19
CA ASN A 3 -0.58 4.53 -14.05
C ASN A 3 -1.11 4.31 -12.63
N SER A 4 -0.30 4.56 -11.59
CA SER A 4 -0.66 4.30 -10.20
C SER A 4 -1.83 5.17 -9.71
N LEU A 5 -1.79 6.47 -9.99
CA LEU A 5 -2.89 7.37 -9.63
C LEU A 5 -4.18 7.05 -10.40
N LYS A 6 -4.06 6.59 -11.65
CA LYS A 6 -5.23 6.14 -12.43
C LYS A 6 -5.89 4.92 -11.78
N ILE A 7 -5.10 3.95 -11.33
CA ILE A 7 -5.62 2.77 -10.61
C ILE A 7 -6.37 3.20 -9.35
N ILE A 8 -5.86 4.17 -8.59
CA ILE A 8 -6.57 4.70 -7.43
C ILE A 8 -7.91 5.35 -7.80
N GLU A 9 -7.97 6.09 -8.91
CA GLU A 9 -9.25 6.66 -9.38
C GLU A 9 -10.24 5.57 -9.84
N GLU A 10 -9.76 4.47 -10.42
CA GLU A 10 -10.59 3.31 -10.75
C GLU A 10 -11.12 2.65 -9.46
N ILE A 11 -10.26 2.46 -8.45
CA ILE A 11 -10.63 1.92 -7.14
C ILE A 11 -11.63 2.82 -6.41
N ARG A 12 -11.51 4.14 -6.51
CA ARG A 12 -12.47 5.11 -5.95
C ARG A 12 -13.89 4.90 -6.47
N GLY A 13 -14.04 4.36 -7.68
CA GLY A 13 -15.34 4.09 -8.29
C GLY A 13 -16.05 2.82 -7.78
N LEU A 14 -15.38 2.02 -6.95
CA LEU A 14 -15.95 0.79 -6.41
C LEU A 14 -17.14 1.07 -5.48
N ARG A 15 -18.05 0.11 -5.43
CA ARG A 15 -19.17 0.07 -4.50
C ARG A 15 -19.01 -1.15 -3.59
N ASP A 16 -19.72 -1.17 -2.48
CA ASP A 16 -19.75 -2.35 -1.61
C ASP A 16 -20.16 -3.60 -2.39
N ASN A 17 -19.63 -4.75 -1.96
CA ASN A 17 -19.73 -6.05 -2.61
C ASN A 17 -19.11 -6.08 -4.02
N TRP A 18 -18.02 -5.34 -4.26
CA TRP A 18 -17.35 -5.29 -5.57
C TRP A 18 -16.71 -6.62 -5.99
N ASP A 19 -16.40 -7.50 -5.03
CA ASP A 19 -15.85 -8.84 -5.24
C ASP A 19 -16.90 -9.95 -5.21
N GLY A 20 -18.15 -9.62 -4.85
CA GLY A 20 -19.22 -10.59 -4.65
C GLY A 20 -19.22 -11.30 -3.28
N ASP A 21 -18.33 -10.90 -2.36
CA ASP A 21 -18.21 -11.47 -1.00
C ASP A 21 -18.26 -10.40 0.10
N SER A 22 -19.19 -9.45 -0.04
CA SER A 22 -19.45 -8.38 0.93
C SER A 22 -18.27 -7.41 1.18
N ALA A 23 -17.28 -7.34 0.29
CA ALA A 23 -16.19 -6.39 0.43
C ALA A 23 -16.68 -4.94 0.52
N LEU A 24 -16.11 -4.17 1.43
CA LEU A 24 -16.40 -2.75 1.54
C LEU A 24 -15.68 -1.98 0.42
N ALA A 25 -16.34 -0.94 -0.12
CA ALA A 25 -15.65 0.04 -0.93
C ALA A 25 -14.60 0.78 -0.07
N PRO A 26 -13.43 1.14 -0.63
CA PRO A 26 -12.44 1.90 0.13
C PRO A 26 -12.96 3.24 0.63
N TYR A 27 -12.63 3.56 1.88
CA TYR A 27 -13.09 4.80 2.51
C TYR A 27 -12.42 6.02 1.85
N PRO A 28 -13.10 7.18 1.77
CA PRO A 28 -12.50 8.38 1.17
C PRO A 28 -11.14 8.77 1.77
N GLY A 29 -10.98 8.65 3.10
CA GLY A 29 -9.70 8.92 3.77
C GLY A 29 -8.60 7.93 3.39
N VAL A 30 -8.94 6.66 3.12
CA VAL A 30 -8.01 5.65 2.64
C VAL A 30 -7.56 5.95 1.20
N ILE A 31 -8.47 6.40 0.35
CA ILE A 31 -8.17 6.82 -1.02
C ILE A 31 -7.17 7.98 -1.03
N GLU A 32 -7.42 9.03 -0.25
CA GLU A 32 -6.50 10.19 -0.20
C GLU A 32 -5.15 9.80 0.40
N ALA A 33 -5.13 9.02 1.48
CA ALA A 33 -3.88 8.52 2.06
C ALA A 33 -3.08 7.65 1.08
N ALA A 34 -3.75 6.81 0.27
CA ALA A 34 -3.09 6.01 -0.76
C ALA A 34 -2.46 6.89 -1.87
N LYS A 35 -3.13 7.97 -2.27
CA LYS A 35 -2.55 8.94 -3.24
C LYS A 35 -1.33 9.64 -2.68
N GLU A 36 -1.41 10.12 -1.44
CA GLU A 36 -0.28 10.75 -0.76
C GLU A 36 0.89 9.79 -0.64
N MET A 37 0.63 8.54 -0.27
CA MET A 37 1.65 7.47 -0.21
C MET A 37 2.29 7.21 -1.58
N ILE A 38 1.49 7.14 -2.65
CA ILE A 38 2.01 6.93 -4.02
C ILE A 38 2.90 8.09 -4.44
N ASN A 39 2.47 9.34 -4.22
CA ASN A 39 3.28 10.51 -4.54
C ASN A 39 4.59 10.51 -3.75
N PHE A 40 4.50 10.31 -2.43
CA PHE A 40 5.65 10.26 -1.53
C PHE A 40 6.67 9.18 -1.92
N THR A 41 6.21 7.96 -2.16
CA THR A 41 7.07 6.83 -2.53
C THR A 41 7.68 7.02 -3.91
N THR A 42 6.92 7.56 -4.86
CA THR A 42 7.43 7.86 -6.20
C THR A 42 8.51 8.95 -6.17
N ASP A 43 8.31 10.01 -5.39
CA ASP A 43 9.31 11.06 -5.19
C ASP A 43 10.58 10.52 -4.52
N ALA A 44 10.46 9.48 -3.69
CA ALA A 44 11.57 8.72 -3.12
C ALA A 44 12.20 7.69 -4.09
N GLY A 45 11.72 7.58 -5.32
CA GLY A 45 12.25 6.66 -6.34
C GLY A 45 11.68 5.25 -6.31
N HIS A 46 10.62 5.00 -5.54
CA HIS A 46 9.95 3.70 -5.42
C HIS A 46 8.54 3.78 -6.04
N GLU A 47 8.36 3.21 -7.23
CA GLU A 47 7.02 3.08 -7.82
C GLU A 47 6.30 1.85 -7.28
N ALA A 48 5.01 1.98 -6.97
CA ALA A 48 4.16 0.84 -6.60
C ALA A 48 4.03 -0.13 -7.79
N SER A 49 4.47 -1.37 -7.57
CA SER A 49 4.40 -2.47 -8.54
C SER A 49 3.01 -3.08 -8.68
N ASN A 50 2.21 -3.01 -7.62
CA ASN A 50 0.81 -3.44 -7.60
C ASN A 50 0.02 -2.57 -6.61
N ILE A 51 -1.25 -2.35 -6.93
CA ILE A 51 -2.20 -1.54 -6.15
C ILE A 51 -3.53 -2.27 -6.19
N ALA A 52 -4.08 -2.60 -5.03
CA ALA A 52 -5.33 -3.35 -4.95
C ALA A 52 -6.21 -2.90 -3.78
N PRO A 53 -7.55 -2.89 -3.95
CA PRO A 53 -8.47 -2.75 -2.83
C PRO A 53 -8.50 -4.02 -1.99
N GLY A 54 -8.66 -3.88 -0.67
CA GLY A 54 -8.93 -4.98 0.24
C GLY A 54 -10.40 -5.05 0.67
N PRO A 55 -10.83 -6.18 1.24
CA PRO A 55 -12.24 -6.44 1.54
C PRO A 55 -12.79 -5.62 2.73
N ALA A 56 -11.93 -5.04 3.56
CA ALA A 56 -12.31 -4.20 4.70
C ALA A 56 -12.24 -2.69 4.38
N GLY A 57 -12.21 -2.33 3.09
CA GLY A 57 -12.13 -0.94 2.63
C GLY A 57 -10.72 -0.34 2.76
N GLU A 58 -9.70 -1.19 2.90
CA GLU A 58 -8.29 -0.83 2.82
C GLU A 58 -7.78 -0.77 1.37
N ILE A 59 -6.59 -0.18 1.19
CA ILE A 59 -5.83 -0.26 -0.06
C ILE A 59 -4.44 -0.82 0.23
N MET A 60 -4.02 -1.79 -0.57
CA MET A 60 -2.71 -2.43 -0.54
C MET A 60 -1.84 -1.84 -1.65
N LEU A 61 -0.59 -1.50 -1.30
CA LEU A 61 0.42 -0.97 -2.20
C LEU A 61 1.68 -1.85 -2.10
N ASP A 62 2.03 -2.52 -3.18
CA ASP A 62 3.21 -3.39 -3.21
C ASP A 62 4.39 -2.68 -3.88
N PHE A 63 5.53 -2.66 -3.20
CA PHE A 63 6.78 -2.15 -3.70
C PHE A 63 7.78 -3.28 -3.79
N ARG A 64 8.57 -3.31 -4.87
CA ARG A 64 9.56 -4.37 -5.12
C ARG A 64 10.90 -3.78 -5.48
N CYS A 65 11.95 -4.36 -4.92
CA CYS A 65 13.33 -4.05 -5.26
C CYS A 65 14.17 -5.32 -5.15
N ARG A 66 14.70 -5.80 -6.28
CA ARG A 66 15.44 -7.08 -6.35
C ARG A 66 14.61 -8.22 -5.72
N GLU A 67 15.14 -8.87 -4.68
CA GLU A 67 14.53 -9.99 -3.95
C GLU A 67 13.70 -9.55 -2.73
N LYS A 68 13.51 -8.24 -2.54
CA LYS A 68 12.71 -7.67 -1.44
C LYS A 68 11.37 -7.16 -1.95
N MET A 69 10.34 -7.35 -1.12
CA MET A 69 9.01 -6.77 -1.31
C MET A 69 8.57 -6.11 -0.01
N LEU A 70 7.98 -4.93 -0.15
CA LEU A 70 7.27 -4.22 0.91
C LEU A 70 5.82 -4.06 0.48
N GLU A 71 4.88 -4.61 1.23
CA GLU A 71 3.45 -4.32 1.11
C GLU A 71 3.08 -3.29 2.18
N ILE A 72 2.44 -2.20 1.78
CA ILE A 72 1.85 -1.19 2.67
C ILE A 72 0.33 -1.30 2.57
N ILE A 73 -0.34 -1.50 3.70
CA ILE A 73 -1.79 -1.68 3.77
C ILE A 73 -2.39 -0.51 4.55
N ILE A 74 -3.19 0.30 3.88
CA ILE A 74 -3.79 1.51 4.44
C ILE A 74 -5.23 1.21 4.83
N TYR A 75 -5.47 1.02 6.13
CA TYR A 75 -6.80 0.89 6.71
C TYR A 75 -7.37 2.26 7.10
N PRO A 76 -8.69 2.36 7.38
CA PRO A 76 -9.29 3.61 7.86
C PRO A 76 -8.68 4.16 9.15
N ASP A 77 -8.14 3.29 10.01
CA ASP A 77 -7.69 3.62 11.37
C ASP A 77 -6.19 3.43 11.59
N LYS A 78 -5.46 2.80 10.65
CA LYS A 78 -4.04 2.46 10.80
C LYS A 78 -3.39 2.15 9.46
N ILE A 79 -2.05 2.15 9.45
CA ILE A 79 -1.27 1.65 8.32
C ILE A 79 -0.47 0.45 8.80
N LYS A 80 -0.60 -0.69 8.11
CA LYS A 80 0.21 -1.88 8.32
C LYS A 80 1.28 -1.98 7.24
N PHE A 81 2.31 -2.76 7.53
CA PHE A 81 3.27 -3.17 6.52
C PHE A 81 3.54 -4.67 6.63
N VAL A 82 3.98 -5.25 5.51
CA VAL A 82 4.57 -6.58 5.44
C VAL A 82 5.84 -6.52 4.60
N GLN A 83 6.93 -7.04 5.14
CA GLN A 83 8.24 -7.15 4.49
C GLN A 83 8.49 -8.61 4.14
N PHE A 84 8.85 -8.85 2.90
CA PHE A 84 9.29 -10.16 2.42
C PHE A 84 10.70 -10.05 1.85
N SER A 85 11.59 -10.96 2.21
CA SER A 85 12.87 -11.17 1.52
C SER A 85 13.08 -12.65 1.23
N SER A 86 13.88 -12.97 0.22
CA SER A 86 14.19 -14.37 -0.12
C SER A 86 15.05 -15.09 0.93
N SER A 87 15.70 -14.34 1.83
CA SER A 87 16.65 -14.85 2.82
C SER A 87 16.11 -14.85 4.26
N GLU A 88 14.99 -14.19 4.51
CA GLU A 88 14.45 -13.96 5.86
C GLU A 88 12.99 -14.39 5.96
N GLN A 89 12.53 -14.61 7.19
CA GLN A 89 11.10 -14.81 7.45
C GLN A 89 10.35 -13.49 7.21
N PRO A 90 9.11 -13.54 6.70
CA PRO A 90 8.30 -12.35 6.55
C PRO A 90 8.11 -11.61 7.88
N VAL A 91 8.26 -10.28 7.86
CA VAL A 91 8.06 -9.40 9.02
C VAL A 91 6.84 -8.54 8.77
N GLN A 92 5.94 -8.43 9.74
CA GLN A 92 4.75 -7.58 9.63
C GLN A 92 4.56 -6.73 10.88
N GLY A 93 3.94 -5.56 10.73
CA GLY A 93 3.70 -4.66 11.85
C GLY A 93 2.85 -3.45 11.50
N LEU A 94 2.83 -2.48 12.41
CA LEU A 94 2.19 -1.18 12.21
C LEU A 94 3.25 -0.12 11.91
N VAL A 95 2.91 0.79 11.00
CA VAL A 95 3.66 2.03 10.86
C VAL A 95 3.46 2.86 12.12
N SER A 96 4.56 3.38 12.65
CA SER A 96 4.59 4.14 13.91
C SER A 96 5.68 5.21 13.84
N PRO A 97 5.75 6.15 14.80
CA PRO A 97 6.85 7.12 14.84
C PRO A 97 8.25 6.48 14.85
N ASP A 98 8.39 5.28 15.44
CA ASP A 98 9.66 4.56 15.51
C ASP A 98 9.94 3.72 14.25
N LEU A 99 8.90 3.41 13.47
CA LEU A 99 8.99 2.64 12.23
C LEU A 99 8.17 3.33 11.13
N SER A 100 8.79 4.35 10.53
CA SER A 100 8.19 5.20 9.52
C SER A 100 8.29 4.60 8.11
N ILE A 101 7.54 5.17 7.16
CA ILE A 101 7.58 4.76 5.75
C ILE A 101 8.99 4.92 5.17
N GLU A 102 9.70 6.00 5.50
CA GLU A 102 11.09 6.25 5.08
C GLU A 102 12.01 5.10 5.48
N LYS A 103 11.88 4.59 6.71
CA LYS A 103 12.70 3.47 7.19
C LYS A 103 12.37 2.19 6.43
N LEU A 104 11.08 1.94 6.15
CA LEU A 104 10.64 0.78 5.38
C LEU A 104 11.14 0.83 3.93
N LEU A 105 11.12 2.01 3.29
CA LEU A 105 11.68 2.22 1.95
C LEU A 105 13.20 2.11 1.95
N GLY A 106 13.88 2.60 2.99
CA GLY A 106 15.32 2.43 3.18
C GLY A 106 15.70 0.94 3.17
N TRP A 107 15.01 0.13 3.98
CA TRP A 107 15.19 -1.33 3.97
C TRP A 107 14.95 -1.96 2.60
N LEU A 108 13.95 -1.47 1.85
CA LEU A 108 13.66 -1.97 0.51
C LEU A 108 14.78 -1.64 -0.50
N GLY A 109 15.43 -0.49 -0.35
CA GLY A 109 16.48 -0.01 -1.25
C GLY A 109 17.88 -0.60 -1.03
N GLU A 110 18.16 -1.13 0.16
CA GLU A 110 19.42 -1.82 0.51
C GLU A 110 19.64 -3.10 -0.32
#